data_AF-A0A221MA55-F1
#
_entry.id   AF-A0A221MA55-F1
#
_cell.length_a   1.000
_cell.length_b   1.000
_cell.length_c   1.000
_cell.angle_alpha   90.00
_cell.angle_beta   90.00
_cell.angle_gamma   90.00
#
_symmetry.space_group_name_H-M   'P 1'
#
loop_
_entity.id
_entity.type
_entity.pdbx_description
1 polymer ?
#
loop_
_entity_poly.entity_id
_entity_poly.type
_entity_poly.pdbx_seq_one_letter_code
_entity_poly.pdbx_strand_id
1 'polypeptide(L)'
;MVKVYLDPGHGGSDPGASGHGLKEKDIVLDIALRVRDILNNEYKDVEVNMSRTTDTSVSLEGRTNEANAWNADYFLSIHCNAFNGSAQGYEDYIYIGLSDSSLTAQYQDILHSEITAVNELTDRGQKQANFHVLRESIMPALLTENGFIDNASNAAKLADPSYRQKVARGHVNGLERAFNLEKVSSSDVLYKVIAGSFQEQANAEERVAYLDSNGISAFFGEITVSGETWYRVQAGAFENRDNAEQRLTKVKEAGIGDAYILEETTTVTTYNVIAGSFKEKKNADDRVSYLDSKGIPAFVDPTNISGETWYRVQAGAFEDRKNAEERLARVREAGIENAFIIVDRDQDQNQDEPIVSGYPISGPVLVSPEQLNRYVRAINPNAPVLGSYYLEFGEYYGIKGDIAFAQALHETDYFRFTGVVEAGQNNYAGIGATGPDNQGASFATPRDGVLAHIQHLFAYASTESLPDKHPLIDPRFDLVQRGSAPTWQALNGKWAVPGDNYGQSILRLYERIVETSISELETVIEEIQV
;
A
#
# COMPACT_ATOMS: atom_id res chain seq x y z
N MET A 1 -1.37 -21.50 -17.12
CA MET A 1 -2.52 -20.79 -16.55
C MET A 1 -3.37 -21.78 -15.79
N VAL A 2 -3.57 -21.53 -14.49
CA VAL A 2 -4.40 -22.35 -13.58
C VAL A 2 -5.84 -21.87 -13.69
N LYS A 3 -6.77 -22.80 -13.92
CA LYS A 3 -8.21 -22.53 -14.03
C LYS A 3 -8.93 -22.86 -12.74
N VAL A 4 -9.36 -21.84 -12.00
CA VAL A 4 -10.12 -22.00 -10.77
C VAL A 4 -11.59 -21.74 -11.04
N TYR A 5 -12.44 -22.72 -10.77
CA TYR A 5 -13.88 -22.58 -10.88
C TYR A 5 -14.50 -22.34 -9.49
N LEU A 6 -15.08 -21.16 -9.29
CA LEU A 6 -15.72 -20.78 -8.02
C LEU A 6 -17.23 -21.00 -8.10
N ASP A 7 -17.77 -21.69 -7.11
CA ASP A 7 -19.18 -22.04 -7.06
C ASP A 7 -19.84 -21.44 -5.82
N PRO A 8 -20.34 -20.19 -5.87
CA PRO A 8 -21.16 -19.66 -4.78
C PRO A 8 -22.49 -20.41 -4.73
N GLY A 9 -22.72 -21.15 -3.64
CA GLY A 9 -23.90 -21.99 -3.44
C GLY A 9 -25.23 -21.25 -3.62
N HIS A 10 -26.30 -21.97 -3.91
CA HIS A 10 -27.67 -21.43 -4.03
C HIS A 10 -27.81 -20.34 -5.10
N GLY A 11 -28.77 -19.43 -4.97
CA GLY A 11 -28.99 -18.30 -5.89
C GLY A 11 -30.40 -18.25 -6.46
N GLY A 12 -30.84 -17.04 -6.83
CA GLY A 12 -32.16 -16.77 -7.37
C GLY A 12 -33.26 -17.17 -6.38
N SER A 13 -34.06 -18.15 -6.80
CA SER A 13 -35.19 -18.68 -6.02
C SER A 13 -34.78 -19.52 -4.80
N ASP A 14 -33.54 -20.00 -4.78
CA ASP A 14 -33.00 -20.75 -3.64
C ASP A 14 -32.19 -19.80 -2.74
N PRO A 15 -32.70 -19.42 -1.56
CA PRO A 15 -31.97 -18.55 -0.64
C PRO A 15 -30.83 -19.26 0.09
N GLY A 16 -30.77 -20.59 0.04
CA GLY A 16 -30.01 -21.39 1.00
C GLY A 16 -30.52 -21.23 2.42
N ALA A 17 -29.66 -21.45 3.40
CA ALA A 17 -29.96 -21.17 4.79
C ALA A 17 -30.22 -19.68 5.03
N SER A 18 -31.04 -19.36 6.04
CA SER A 18 -31.38 -17.98 6.41
C SER A 18 -31.43 -17.84 7.92
N GLY A 19 -30.86 -16.77 8.45
CA GLY A 19 -30.75 -16.52 9.88
C GLY A 19 -30.34 -15.09 10.15
N HIS A 20 -30.90 -14.48 11.21
CA HIS A 20 -30.53 -13.15 11.72
C HIS A 20 -30.51 -12.04 10.66
N GLY A 21 -31.42 -12.10 9.70
CA GLY A 21 -31.56 -11.13 8.60
C GLY A 21 -30.63 -11.39 7.40
N LEU A 22 -29.81 -12.43 7.45
CA LEU A 22 -28.91 -12.85 6.38
C LEU A 22 -29.51 -14.01 5.58
N LYS A 23 -29.13 -14.08 4.30
CA LYS A 23 -29.38 -15.23 3.41
C LYS A 23 -28.05 -15.76 2.92
N GLU A 24 -27.89 -17.08 2.96
CA GLU A 24 -26.65 -17.74 2.55
C GLU A 24 -26.24 -17.34 1.14
N LYS A 25 -27.18 -17.35 0.18
CA LYS A 25 -26.90 -17.01 -1.22
C LYS A 25 -26.21 -15.65 -1.43
N ASP A 26 -26.49 -14.67 -0.57
CA ASP A 26 -25.96 -13.31 -0.66
C ASP A 26 -24.54 -13.28 -0.08
N ILE A 27 -24.32 -13.96 1.04
CA ILE A 27 -23.03 -14.05 1.72
C ILE A 27 -22.02 -14.82 0.87
N VAL A 28 -22.42 -15.98 0.34
CA VAL A 28 -21.50 -16.83 -0.43
C VAL A 28 -21.16 -16.23 -1.79
N LEU A 29 -22.08 -15.47 -2.39
CA LEU A 29 -21.77 -14.69 -3.60
C LEU A 29 -20.73 -13.62 -3.32
N ASP A 30 -20.90 -12.84 -2.25
CA ASP A 30 -19.94 -11.79 -1.89
C ASP A 30 -18.55 -12.37 -1.58
N ILE A 31 -18.45 -13.48 -0.83
CA ILE A 31 -17.16 -14.14 -0.59
C ILE A 31 -16.54 -14.62 -1.90
N ALA A 32 -17.31 -15.28 -2.78
CA ALA A 32 -16.80 -15.81 -4.03
C ALA A 32 -16.32 -14.70 -4.99
N LEU A 33 -17.04 -13.58 -5.05
CA LEU A 33 -16.62 -12.40 -5.83
C LEU A 33 -15.30 -11.82 -5.30
N ARG A 34 -15.14 -11.73 -3.97
CA ARG A 34 -13.87 -11.29 -3.36
C ARG A 34 -12.72 -12.25 -3.70
N VAL A 35 -12.94 -13.56 -3.63
CA VAL A 35 -11.91 -14.56 -4.01
C VAL A 35 -11.52 -14.37 -5.48
N ARG A 36 -12.49 -14.24 -6.38
CA ARG A 36 -12.26 -13.94 -7.80
C ARG A 36 -11.41 -12.68 -7.97
N ASP A 37 -11.79 -11.60 -7.32
CA ASP A 37 -11.15 -10.29 -7.51
C ASP A 37 -9.71 -10.30 -7.00
N ILE A 38 -9.45 -10.90 -5.84
CA ILE A 38 -8.08 -11.07 -5.33
C ILE A 38 -7.24 -11.91 -6.31
N LEU A 39 -7.75 -13.05 -6.80
CA LEU A 39 -7.01 -13.90 -7.74
C LEU A 39 -6.68 -13.17 -9.04
N ASN A 40 -7.65 -12.47 -9.61
CA ASN A 40 -7.48 -11.73 -10.87
C ASN A 40 -6.52 -10.54 -10.73
N ASN A 41 -6.45 -9.92 -9.54
CA ASN A 41 -5.65 -8.72 -9.33
C ASN A 41 -4.21 -9.05 -8.94
N GLU A 42 -4.03 -10.01 -8.04
CA GLU A 42 -2.74 -10.25 -7.38
C GLU A 42 -1.94 -11.38 -7.99
N TYR A 43 -2.50 -12.20 -8.88
CA TYR A 43 -1.80 -13.37 -9.40
C TYR A 43 -1.74 -13.39 -10.93
N LYS A 44 -0.58 -13.83 -11.45
CA LYS A 44 -0.39 -14.08 -12.88
C LYS A 44 -0.85 -15.49 -13.20
N ASP A 45 -1.19 -15.71 -14.47
CA ASP A 45 -1.51 -17.04 -14.99
C ASP A 45 -2.62 -17.76 -14.21
N VAL A 46 -3.62 -17.02 -13.71
CA VAL A 46 -4.84 -17.58 -13.12
C VAL A 46 -6.05 -17.13 -13.93
N GLU A 47 -6.90 -18.07 -14.33
CA GLU A 47 -8.19 -17.78 -14.92
C GLU A 47 -9.29 -18.22 -13.94
N VAL A 48 -10.27 -17.34 -13.70
CA VAL A 48 -11.40 -17.62 -12.81
C VAL A 48 -12.71 -17.61 -13.58
N ASN A 49 -13.46 -18.71 -13.49
CA ASN A 49 -14.87 -18.77 -13.88
C ASN A 49 -15.75 -19.03 -12.66
N MET A 50 -17.02 -18.64 -12.74
CA MET A 50 -17.95 -18.79 -11.63
C MET A 50 -19.28 -19.35 -12.11
N SER A 51 -19.90 -20.23 -11.32
CA SER A 51 -21.24 -20.75 -11.65
C SER A 51 -22.30 -19.66 -11.70
N ARG A 52 -22.15 -18.60 -10.90
CA ARG A 52 -22.94 -17.37 -10.98
C ARG A 52 -22.12 -16.18 -10.48
N THR A 53 -22.32 -15.02 -11.10
CA THR A 53 -21.77 -13.73 -10.68
C THR A 53 -22.83 -12.78 -10.13
N THR A 54 -24.11 -13.16 -10.23
CA THR A 54 -25.28 -12.41 -9.75
C THR A 54 -26.22 -13.32 -8.96
N ASP A 55 -27.34 -12.78 -8.46
CA ASP A 55 -28.39 -13.54 -7.78
C ASP A 55 -29.27 -14.33 -8.77
N THR A 56 -28.69 -15.37 -9.36
CA THR A 56 -29.35 -16.23 -10.37
C THR A 56 -29.36 -17.69 -9.93
N SER A 57 -30.42 -18.42 -10.29
CA SER A 57 -30.53 -19.85 -10.00
C SER A 57 -29.63 -20.65 -10.96
N VAL A 58 -28.81 -21.55 -10.40
CA VAL A 58 -27.98 -22.51 -11.15
C VAL A 58 -28.18 -23.90 -10.58
N SER A 59 -28.54 -24.87 -11.42
CA SER A 59 -28.76 -26.25 -10.99
C SER A 59 -27.44 -26.90 -10.55
N LEU A 60 -27.52 -27.91 -9.67
CA LEU A 60 -26.35 -28.67 -9.23
C LEU A 60 -25.58 -29.27 -10.42
N GLU A 61 -26.32 -29.81 -11.40
CA GLU A 61 -25.74 -30.37 -12.62
C GLU A 61 -25.12 -29.29 -13.52
N GLY A 62 -25.74 -28.11 -13.60
CA GLY A 62 -25.19 -26.98 -14.36
C GLY A 62 -23.82 -26.55 -13.83
N ARG A 63 -23.67 -26.47 -12.51
CA ARG A 63 -22.41 -26.09 -11.84
C ARG A 63 -21.25 -27.01 -12.22
N THR A 64 -21.47 -28.32 -12.16
CA THR A 64 -20.43 -29.32 -12.47
C THR A 64 -20.21 -29.47 -13.96
N ASN A 65 -21.28 -29.45 -14.78
CA ASN A 65 -21.15 -29.53 -16.24
C ASN A 65 -20.34 -28.36 -16.80
N GLU A 66 -20.56 -27.15 -16.30
CA GLU A 66 -19.82 -25.96 -16.75
C GLU A 66 -18.33 -26.04 -16.36
N ALA A 67 -18.02 -26.39 -15.10
CA ALA A 67 -16.65 -26.57 -14.64
C ALA A 67 -15.91 -27.68 -15.42
N ASN A 68 -16.58 -28.81 -15.65
CA ASN A 68 -16.05 -29.94 -16.40
C ASN A 68 -15.81 -29.55 -17.87
N ALA A 69 -16.76 -28.89 -18.52
CA ALA A 69 -16.64 -28.47 -19.91
C ALA A 69 -15.53 -27.43 -20.13
N TRP A 70 -15.32 -26.55 -19.15
CA TRP A 70 -14.25 -25.54 -19.18
C TRP A 70 -12.85 -26.13 -18.89
N ASN A 71 -12.80 -27.39 -18.44
CA ASN A 71 -11.60 -28.08 -17.97
C ASN A 71 -10.93 -27.31 -16.83
N ALA A 72 -11.68 -27.02 -15.76
CA ALA A 72 -11.13 -26.40 -14.57
C ALA A 72 -10.03 -27.29 -13.94
N ASP A 73 -8.98 -26.67 -13.41
CA ASP A 73 -7.94 -27.35 -12.63
C ASP A 73 -8.38 -27.55 -11.17
N TYR A 74 -9.30 -26.70 -10.68
CA TYR A 74 -9.85 -26.77 -9.33
C TYR A 74 -11.30 -26.30 -9.27
N PHE A 75 -12.11 -26.96 -8.45
CA PHE A 75 -13.49 -26.55 -8.16
C PHE A 75 -13.64 -26.20 -6.67
N LEU A 76 -14.07 -24.98 -6.38
CA LEU A 76 -14.26 -24.49 -5.01
C LEU A 76 -15.70 -24.02 -4.81
N SER A 77 -16.50 -24.81 -4.09
CA SER A 77 -17.86 -24.46 -3.68
C SER A 77 -17.85 -23.73 -2.35
N ILE A 78 -18.55 -22.61 -2.26
CA ILE A 78 -18.57 -21.72 -1.09
C ILE A 78 -19.99 -21.70 -0.52
N HIS A 79 -20.12 -22.10 0.74
CA HIS A 79 -21.36 -22.26 1.47
C HIS A 79 -21.30 -21.64 2.88
N CYS A 80 -22.45 -21.55 3.54
CA CYS A 80 -22.58 -21.29 4.97
C CYS A 80 -23.54 -22.32 5.58
N ASN A 81 -23.25 -22.77 6.79
CA ASN A 81 -24.00 -23.84 7.40
C ASN A 81 -25.23 -23.33 8.16
N ALA A 82 -26.12 -24.23 8.54
CA ALA A 82 -27.17 -23.99 9.51
C ALA A 82 -27.59 -25.31 10.20
N PHE A 83 -28.04 -25.23 11.45
CA PHE A 83 -28.50 -26.43 12.15
C PHE A 83 -29.62 -26.13 13.16
N ASN A 84 -29.26 -25.63 14.35
CA ASN A 84 -30.17 -25.46 15.49
C ASN A 84 -29.99 -24.12 16.22
N GLY A 85 -29.31 -23.16 15.59
CA GLY A 85 -28.96 -21.86 16.15
C GLY A 85 -27.85 -21.85 17.21
N SER A 86 -27.38 -23.01 17.68
CA SER A 86 -26.29 -23.12 18.66
C SER A 86 -24.98 -23.64 18.06
N ALA A 87 -25.05 -24.45 17.00
CA ALA A 87 -23.86 -24.91 16.28
C ALA A 87 -23.08 -23.72 15.69
N GLN A 88 -21.75 -23.80 15.71
CA GLN A 88 -20.88 -22.74 15.21
C GLN A 88 -19.55 -23.33 14.75
N GLY A 89 -18.85 -22.61 13.88
CA GLY A 89 -17.52 -22.96 13.42
C GLY A 89 -17.40 -23.08 11.91
N TYR A 90 -16.19 -23.39 11.45
CA TYR A 90 -15.83 -23.66 10.07
C TYR A 90 -15.64 -25.16 9.84
N GLU A 91 -16.07 -25.66 8.68
CA GLU A 91 -15.81 -27.01 8.20
C GLU A 91 -15.69 -27.02 6.69
N ASP A 92 -15.05 -28.05 6.13
CA ASP A 92 -14.98 -28.24 4.69
C ASP A 92 -15.06 -29.71 4.30
N TYR A 93 -15.40 -29.94 3.04
CA TYR A 93 -15.79 -31.24 2.52
C TYR A 93 -15.12 -31.55 1.20
N ILE A 94 -14.59 -32.77 1.09
CA ILE A 94 -14.26 -33.42 -0.18
C ILE A 94 -15.17 -34.62 -0.43
N TYR A 95 -15.11 -35.22 -1.62
CA TYR A 95 -15.93 -36.38 -1.93
C TYR A 95 -15.54 -37.61 -1.09
N ILE A 96 -16.55 -38.28 -0.50
CA ILE A 96 -16.36 -39.47 0.36
C ILE A 96 -15.76 -40.70 -0.32
N GLY A 97 -15.71 -40.74 -1.66
CA GLY A 97 -15.03 -41.81 -2.39
C GLY A 97 -13.51 -41.65 -2.49
N LEU A 98 -12.94 -40.56 -1.97
CA LEU A 98 -11.52 -40.25 -2.10
C LEU A 98 -10.68 -40.86 -0.96
N SER A 99 -9.44 -41.23 -1.28
CA SER A 99 -8.45 -41.59 -0.28
C SER A 99 -7.86 -40.33 0.37
N ASP A 100 -7.49 -40.43 1.64
CA ASP A 100 -6.75 -39.40 2.39
C ASP A 100 -5.39 -39.04 1.76
N SER A 101 -4.87 -39.88 0.85
CA SER A 101 -3.64 -39.61 0.08
C SER A 101 -3.88 -38.98 -1.29
N SER A 102 -5.15 -38.75 -1.67
CA SER A 102 -5.50 -38.15 -2.95
C SER A 102 -4.98 -36.71 -3.08
N LEU A 103 -4.82 -36.23 -4.32
CA LEU A 103 -4.46 -34.82 -4.57
C LEU A 103 -5.49 -33.86 -3.94
N THR A 104 -6.78 -34.20 -4.02
CA THR A 104 -7.86 -33.41 -3.41
C THR A 104 -7.73 -33.33 -1.90
N ALA A 105 -7.35 -34.41 -1.21
CA ALA A 105 -7.09 -34.39 0.23
C ALA A 105 -5.90 -33.49 0.59
N GLN A 106 -4.82 -33.52 -0.21
CA GLN A 106 -3.68 -32.62 -0.02
C GLN A 106 -4.07 -31.15 -0.20
N TYR A 107 -4.93 -30.84 -1.19
CA TYR A 107 -5.46 -29.49 -1.36
C TYR A 107 -6.40 -29.09 -0.22
N GLN A 108 -7.22 -30.01 0.29
CA GLN A 108 -8.03 -29.76 1.48
C GLN A 108 -7.16 -29.42 2.71
N ASP A 109 -6.04 -30.12 2.93
CA ASP A 109 -5.07 -29.80 3.99
C ASP A 109 -4.55 -28.37 3.90
N ILE A 110 -4.15 -27.96 2.70
CA ILE A 110 -3.62 -26.63 2.46
C ILE A 110 -4.70 -25.57 2.69
N LEU A 111 -5.85 -25.68 2.01
CA LEU A 111 -6.91 -24.67 2.10
C LEU A 111 -7.49 -24.59 3.52
N HIS A 112 -7.73 -25.72 4.18
CA HIS A 112 -8.25 -25.75 5.55
C HIS A 112 -7.32 -24.98 6.51
N SER A 113 -6.00 -25.22 6.42
CA SER A 113 -5.01 -24.54 7.25
C SER A 113 -4.99 -23.02 7.02
N GLU A 114 -5.05 -22.56 5.77
CA GLU A 114 -4.99 -21.13 5.46
C GLU A 114 -6.29 -20.40 5.81
N ILE A 115 -7.45 -21.05 5.66
CA ILE A 115 -8.75 -20.46 6.00
C ILE A 115 -8.95 -20.37 7.52
N THR A 116 -8.63 -21.44 8.26
CA THR A 116 -8.76 -21.46 9.74
C THR A 116 -7.81 -20.48 10.42
N ALA A 117 -6.67 -20.15 9.81
CA ALA A 117 -5.73 -19.14 10.33
C ALA A 117 -6.33 -17.72 10.39
N VAL A 118 -7.34 -17.41 9.57
CA VAL A 118 -7.87 -16.04 9.41
C VAL A 118 -9.36 -15.90 9.75
N ASN A 119 -10.13 -16.99 9.74
CA ASN A 119 -11.58 -16.94 9.92
C ASN A 119 -12.02 -16.77 11.39
N GLU A 120 -11.12 -16.87 12.37
CA GLU A 120 -11.43 -16.67 13.79
C GLU A 120 -12.65 -17.49 14.28
N LEU A 121 -12.95 -18.63 13.66
CA LEU A 121 -14.06 -19.52 14.00
C LEU A 121 -13.53 -20.76 14.73
N THR A 122 -14.44 -21.47 15.41
CA THR A 122 -14.13 -22.81 15.89
C THR A 122 -13.86 -23.73 14.70
N ASP A 123 -12.69 -24.35 14.66
CA ASP A 123 -12.39 -25.39 13.69
C ASP A 123 -13.18 -26.67 14.02
N ARG A 124 -14.00 -27.12 13.08
CA ARG A 124 -14.82 -28.35 13.19
C ARG A 124 -14.26 -29.49 12.34
N GLY A 125 -13.08 -29.29 11.77
CA GLY A 125 -12.31 -30.26 11.02
C GLY A 125 -12.73 -30.42 9.57
N GLN A 126 -11.82 -31.07 8.85
CA GLN A 126 -11.99 -31.53 7.48
C GLN A 126 -12.90 -32.76 7.44
N LYS A 127 -13.78 -32.81 6.45
CA LYS A 127 -14.80 -33.85 6.33
C LYS A 127 -14.89 -34.38 4.92
N GLN A 128 -15.63 -35.48 4.81
CA GLN A 128 -15.97 -36.12 3.56
C GLN A 128 -17.49 -36.28 3.45
N ALA A 129 -18.06 -35.98 2.28
CA ALA A 129 -19.48 -36.10 2.03
C ALA A 129 -19.78 -36.51 0.58
N ASN A 130 -21.02 -36.96 0.34
CA ASN A 130 -21.50 -37.36 -0.99
C ASN A 130 -22.27 -36.23 -1.70
N PHE A 131 -21.76 -34.99 -1.63
CA PHE A 131 -22.39 -33.84 -2.28
C PHE A 131 -22.26 -33.93 -3.79
N HIS A 132 -23.30 -33.53 -4.53
CA HIS A 132 -23.33 -33.62 -5.99
C HIS A 132 -22.15 -32.88 -6.63
N VAL A 133 -21.89 -31.64 -6.21
CA VAL A 133 -20.81 -30.81 -6.77
C VAL A 133 -19.42 -31.40 -6.52
N LEU A 134 -19.23 -32.17 -5.45
CA LEU A 134 -17.97 -32.85 -5.17
C LEU A 134 -17.84 -34.17 -5.93
N ARG A 135 -18.95 -34.90 -6.12
CA ARG A 135 -18.96 -36.22 -6.77
C ARG A 135 -18.87 -36.13 -8.29
N GLU A 136 -19.55 -35.17 -8.91
CA GLU A 136 -19.67 -35.06 -10.37
C GLU A 136 -18.63 -34.14 -11.02
N SER A 137 -17.81 -33.46 -10.21
CA SER A 137 -16.65 -32.69 -10.69
C SER A 137 -15.50 -33.64 -11.03
N ILE A 138 -14.89 -33.49 -12.21
CA ILE A 138 -13.80 -34.38 -12.67
C ILE A 138 -12.40 -33.90 -12.30
N MET A 139 -12.29 -32.72 -11.68
CA MET A 139 -11.07 -32.13 -11.12
C MET A 139 -11.13 -32.16 -9.58
N PRO A 140 -10.01 -31.88 -8.86
CA PRO A 140 -10.06 -31.73 -7.42
C PRO A 140 -11.10 -30.68 -6.99
N ALA A 141 -11.96 -31.06 -6.04
CA ALA A 141 -13.10 -30.27 -5.61
C ALA A 141 -13.19 -30.17 -4.08
N LEU A 142 -13.45 -28.97 -3.58
CA LEU A 142 -13.67 -28.67 -2.16
C LEU A 142 -14.96 -27.87 -1.99
N LEU A 143 -15.69 -28.13 -0.92
CA LEU A 143 -16.82 -27.31 -0.46
C LEU A 143 -16.52 -26.77 0.93
N THR A 144 -16.60 -25.45 1.11
CA THR A 144 -16.35 -24.78 2.40
C THR A 144 -17.64 -24.29 3.05
N GLU A 145 -17.77 -24.52 4.36
CA GLU A 145 -18.86 -24.02 5.20
C GLU A 145 -18.32 -22.91 6.12
N ASN A 146 -18.54 -21.65 5.73
CA ASN A 146 -17.82 -20.49 6.26
C ASN A 146 -18.34 -19.92 7.59
N GLY A 147 -19.10 -20.73 8.33
CA GLY A 147 -19.81 -20.34 9.55
C GLY A 147 -21.27 -20.77 9.53
N PHE A 148 -21.89 -20.81 10.71
CA PHE A 148 -23.32 -21.15 10.86
C PHE A 148 -24.18 -19.89 10.82
N ILE A 149 -24.96 -19.68 9.76
CA ILE A 149 -25.75 -18.45 9.55
C ILE A 149 -26.88 -18.28 10.57
N ASP A 150 -27.35 -19.38 11.18
CA ASP A 150 -28.37 -19.38 12.21
C ASP A 150 -27.79 -19.18 13.63
N ASN A 151 -26.47 -19.19 13.78
CA ASN A 151 -25.79 -18.88 15.05
C ASN A 151 -25.50 -17.38 15.19
N ALA A 152 -25.86 -16.80 16.32
CA ALA A 152 -25.75 -15.35 16.54
C ALA A 152 -24.32 -14.80 16.40
N SER A 153 -23.31 -15.52 16.89
CA SER A 153 -21.91 -15.06 16.83
C SER A 153 -21.34 -15.18 15.42
N ASN A 154 -21.59 -16.29 14.73
CA ASN A 154 -21.15 -16.48 13.35
C ASN A 154 -21.88 -15.53 12.40
N ALA A 155 -23.20 -15.35 12.53
CA ALA A 155 -23.95 -14.40 11.74
C ALA A 155 -23.46 -12.95 11.91
N ALA A 156 -23.10 -12.53 13.13
CA ALA A 156 -22.53 -11.20 13.36
C ALA A 156 -21.21 -11.01 12.59
N LYS A 157 -20.37 -12.04 12.52
CA LYS A 157 -19.16 -12.03 11.68
C LYS A 157 -19.51 -12.05 10.19
N LEU A 158 -20.41 -12.92 9.75
CA LEU A 158 -20.81 -13.02 8.34
C LEU A 158 -21.46 -11.73 7.81
N ALA A 159 -22.16 -10.98 8.66
CA ALA A 159 -22.70 -9.66 8.31
C ALA A 159 -21.60 -8.63 8.05
N ASP A 160 -20.45 -8.75 8.71
CA ASP A 160 -19.32 -7.82 8.59
C ASP A 160 -18.58 -8.02 7.24
N PRO A 161 -18.54 -7.00 6.36
CA PRO A 161 -17.80 -7.08 5.10
C PRO A 161 -16.29 -7.33 5.28
N SER A 162 -15.68 -6.81 6.36
CA SER A 162 -14.25 -6.98 6.64
C SER A 162 -13.91 -8.43 7.00
N TYR A 163 -14.80 -9.11 7.72
CA TYR A 163 -14.70 -10.53 7.99
C TYR A 163 -14.78 -11.35 6.70
N ARG A 164 -15.75 -11.05 5.83
CA ARG A 164 -15.87 -11.73 4.52
C ARG A 164 -14.63 -11.53 3.64
N GLN A 165 -14.00 -10.35 3.70
CA GLN A 165 -12.71 -10.10 3.05
C GLN A 165 -11.58 -10.97 3.62
N LYS A 166 -11.48 -11.10 4.95
CA LYS A 166 -10.49 -12.00 5.59
C LYS A 166 -10.70 -13.46 5.18
N VAL A 167 -11.95 -13.93 5.19
CA VAL A 167 -12.28 -15.29 4.75
C VAL A 167 -11.90 -15.51 3.29
N ALA A 168 -12.23 -14.57 2.40
CA ALA A 168 -11.81 -14.64 0.99
C ALA A 168 -10.28 -14.70 0.84
N ARG A 169 -9.53 -13.88 1.61
CA ARG A 169 -8.06 -13.95 1.65
C ARG A 169 -7.56 -15.34 2.07
N GLY A 170 -8.17 -15.97 3.07
CA GLY A 170 -7.82 -17.32 3.50
C GLY A 170 -7.96 -18.36 2.39
N HIS A 171 -9.05 -18.28 1.60
CA HIS A 171 -9.22 -19.15 0.43
C HIS A 171 -8.13 -18.92 -0.61
N VAL A 172 -7.80 -17.66 -0.89
CA VAL A 172 -6.76 -17.31 -1.87
C VAL A 172 -5.38 -17.78 -1.42
N ASN A 173 -5.00 -17.58 -0.16
CA ASN A 173 -3.74 -18.08 0.38
C ASN A 173 -3.64 -19.61 0.23
N GLY A 174 -4.75 -20.31 0.45
CA GLY A 174 -4.85 -21.75 0.22
C GLY A 174 -4.64 -22.12 -1.25
N LEU A 175 -5.28 -21.41 -2.18
CA LEU A 175 -5.11 -21.60 -3.62
C LEU A 175 -3.70 -21.25 -4.10
N GLU A 176 -3.14 -20.12 -3.62
CA GLU A 176 -1.76 -19.70 -3.84
C GLU A 176 -0.79 -20.84 -3.52
N ARG A 177 -0.93 -21.41 -2.32
CA ARG A 177 -0.03 -22.46 -1.85
C ARG A 177 -0.29 -23.81 -2.53
N ALA A 178 -1.54 -24.15 -2.83
CA ALA A 178 -1.91 -25.39 -3.50
C ALA A 178 -1.40 -25.46 -4.95
N PHE A 179 -1.41 -24.33 -5.65
CA PHE A 179 -1.02 -24.24 -7.06
C PHE A 179 0.32 -23.55 -7.30
N ASN A 180 1.00 -23.11 -6.23
CA ASN A 180 2.21 -22.29 -6.29
C ASN A 180 2.02 -21.08 -7.22
N LEU A 181 0.94 -20.34 -6.99
CA LEU A 181 0.57 -19.19 -7.82
C LEU A 181 1.62 -18.10 -7.67
N GLU A 182 2.00 -17.48 -8.78
CA GLU A 182 2.97 -16.38 -8.78
C GLU A 182 2.23 -15.05 -8.57
N LYS A 183 2.57 -14.35 -7.47
CA LYS A 183 2.07 -13.00 -7.26
C LYS A 183 2.58 -12.06 -8.35
N VAL A 184 1.70 -11.15 -8.76
CA VAL A 184 2.08 -9.97 -9.52
C VAL A 184 2.94 -9.11 -8.60
N SER A 185 4.11 -8.68 -9.07
CA SER A 185 4.89 -7.64 -8.39
C SER A 185 4.01 -6.39 -8.30
N SER A 186 3.78 -5.86 -7.10
CA SER A 186 2.96 -4.67 -6.87
C SER A 186 3.37 -3.57 -7.83
N SER A 187 2.45 -3.21 -8.73
CA SER A 187 2.61 -2.10 -9.67
C SER A 187 1.75 -0.97 -9.13
N ASP A 188 2.31 0.25 -9.00
CA ASP A 188 1.52 1.43 -8.65
C ASP A 188 0.50 1.78 -9.73
N VAL A 189 0.54 1.11 -10.89
CA VAL A 189 -0.37 1.29 -12.02
C VAL A 189 -1.48 0.25 -11.96
N LEU A 190 -2.72 0.75 -11.86
CA LEU A 190 -3.95 0.00 -12.04
C LEU A 190 -4.44 0.15 -13.49
N TYR A 191 -4.49 -0.96 -14.21
CA TYR A 191 -4.98 -1.09 -15.58
C TYR A 191 -6.50 -1.31 -15.57
N LYS A 192 -7.29 -0.25 -15.75
CA LYS A 192 -8.75 -0.29 -15.82
C LYS A 192 -9.22 -0.58 -17.24
N VAL A 193 -10.02 -1.63 -17.45
CA VAL A 193 -10.61 -1.93 -18.76
C VAL A 193 -11.90 -1.12 -18.91
N ILE A 194 -11.86 -0.11 -19.77
CA ILE A 194 -12.99 0.79 -20.04
C ILE A 194 -13.76 0.28 -21.25
N ALA A 195 -15.08 0.11 -21.10
CA ALA A 195 -15.99 -0.43 -22.11
C ALA A 195 -17.02 0.61 -22.60
N GLY A 196 -16.71 1.90 -22.41
CA GLY A 196 -17.48 3.04 -22.90
C GLY A 196 -17.53 4.20 -21.90
N SER A 197 -17.89 5.39 -22.39
CA SER A 197 -18.22 6.55 -21.57
C SER A 197 -19.39 7.28 -22.22
N PHE A 198 -20.45 7.55 -21.46
CA PHE A 198 -21.73 8.03 -21.99
C PHE A 198 -22.18 9.30 -21.27
N GLN A 199 -22.76 10.27 -21.97
CA GLN A 199 -23.36 11.45 -21.32
C GLN A 199 -24.73 11.16 -20.69
N GLU A 200 -25.41 10.10 -21.15
CA GLU A 200 -26.68 9.65 -20.58
C GLU A 200 -26.47 8.37 -19.77
N GLN A 201 -26.92 8.38 -18.52
CA GLN A 201 -26.82 7.23 -17.59
C GLN A 201 -27.44 5.95 -18.17
N ALA A 202 -28.59 6.06 -18.85
CA ALA A 202 -29.30 4.92 -19.43
C ALA A 202 -28.43 4.12 -20.42
N ASN A 203 -27.53 4.78 -21.16
CA ASN A 203 -26.63 4.11 -22.10
C ASN A 203 -25.53 3.33 -21.37
N ALA A 204 -25.07 3.82 -20.21
CA ALA A 204 -24.12 3.11 -19.37
C ALA A 204 -24.77 1.89 -18.70
N GLU A 205 -26.02 2.01 -18.25
CA GLU A 205 -26.83 0.90 -17.72
C GLU A 205 -27.04 -0.20 -18.77
N GLU A 206 -27.42 0.18 -20.00
CA GLU A 206 -27.57 -0.77 -21.12
C GLU A 206 -26.24 -1.47 -21.43
N ARG A 207 -25.12 -0.74 -21.42
CA ARG A 207 -23.79 -1.32 -21.65
C ARG A 207 -23.39 -2.32 -20.57
N VAL A 208 -23.66 -2.02 -19.29
CA VAL A 208 -23.38 -2.94 -18.18
C VAL A 208 -24.24 -4.19 -18.31
N ALA A 209 -25.55 -4.05 -18.53
CA ALA A 209 -26.46 -5.19 -18.70
C ALA A 209 -26.07 -6.07 -19.90
N TYR A 210 -25.61 -5.46 -20.98
CA TYR A 210 -25.08 -6.17 -22.15
C TYR A 210 -23.83 -6.99 -21.80
N LEU A 211 -22.84 -6.38 -21.14
CA LEU A 211 -21.62 -7.07 -20.73
C LEU A 211 -21.92 -8.20 -19.74
N ASP A 212 -22.81 -7.97 -18.78
CA ASP A 212 -23.27 -9.00 -17.83
C ASP A 212 -23.94 -10.18 -18.56
N SER A 213 -24.77 -9.92 -19.58
CA SER A 213 -25.40 -10.97 -20.40
C SER A 213 -24.40 -11.81 -21.20
N ASN A 214 -23.18 -11.29 -21.40
CA ASN A 214 -22.05 -11.99 -22.03
C ASN A 214 -21.06 -12.57 -20.99
N GLY A 215 -21.44 -12.61 -19.71
CA GLY A 215 -20.58 -13.14 -18.63
C GLY A 215 -19.43 -12.21 -18.23
N ILE A 216 -19.46 -10.95 -18.67
CA ILE A 216 -18.43 -9.95 -18.38
C ILE A 216 -18.98 -8.97 -17.35
N SER A 217 -18.63 -9.19 -16.08
CA SER A 217 -18.99 -8.25 -15.02
C SER A 217 -18.45 -6.85 -15.31
N ALA A 218 -19.32 -5.85 -15.24
CA ALA A 218 -18.98 -4.45 -15.40
C ALA A 218 -19.80 -3.57 -14.45
N PHE A 219 -19.35 -2.34 -14.23
CA PHE A 219 -20.13 -1.30 -13.55
C PHE A 219 -19.86 0.05 -14.23
N PHE A 220 -20.60 1.09 -13.89
CA PHE A 220 -20.24 2.44 -14.30
C PHE A 220 -20.14 3.39 -13.12
N GLY A 221 -19.29 4.40 -13.27
CA GLY A 221 -19.15 5.51 -12.32
C GLY A 221 -19.31 6.84 -13.03
N GLU A 222 -19.68 7.87 -12.28
CA GLU A 222 -19.68 9.25 -12.76
C GLU A 222 -18.25 9.81 -12.76
N ILE A 223 -17.88 10.48 -13.84
CA ILE A 223 -16.65 11.24 -13.96
C ILE A 223 -16.98 12.62 -14.54
N THR A 224 -16.16 13.61 -14.22
CA THR A 224 -16.26 14.93 -14.85
C THR A 224 -15.12 15.09 -15.84
N VAL A 225 -15.43 15.31 -17.11
CA VAL A 225 -14.44 15.61 -18.16
C VAL A 225 -14.78 16.97 -18.74
N SER A 226 -13.86 17.92 -18.62
CA SER A 226 -14.03 19.30 -19.11
C SER A 226 -15.30 20.01 -18.58
N GLY A 227 -15.69 19.71 -17.34
CA GLY A 227 -16.87 20.30 -16.69
C GLY A 227 -18.21 19.63 -17.03
N GLU A 228 -18.21 18.58 -17.85
CA GLU A 228 -19.39 17.78 -18.16
C GLU A 228 -19.34 16.43 -17.43
N THR A 229 -20.48 15.94 -16.97
CA THR A 229 -20.61 14.61 -16.35
C THR A 229 -20.71 13.52 -17.42
N TRP A 230 -19.91 12.47 -17.25
CA TRP A 230 -19.93 11.25 -18.06
C TRP A 230 -20.08 10.04 -17.16
N TYR A 231 -20.77 9.02 -17.65
CA TYR A 231 -20.94 7.71 -17.03
C TYR A 231 -19.98 6.74 -17.70
N ARG A 232 -18.85 6.45 -17.06
CA ARG A 232 -17.79 5.58 -17.58
C ARG A 232 -18.02 4.14 -17.16
N VAL A 233 -18.18 3.24 -18.13
CA VAL A 233 -18.34 1.80 -17.90
C VAL A 233 -16.97 1.14 -17.79
N GLN A 234 -16.73 0.47 -16.67
CA GLN A 234 -15.52 -0.26 -16.36
C GLN A 234 -15.82 -1.75 -16.26
N ALA A 235 -15.12 -2.54 -17.07
CA ALA A 235 -15.25 -3.99 -17.16
C ALA A 235 -14.11 -4.73 -16.43
N GLY A 236 -13.37 -4.06 -15.56
CA GLY A 236 -12.31 -4.63 -14.72
C GLY A 236 -11.24 -3.60 -14.37
N ALA A 237 -10.46 -3.88 -13.34
CA ALA A 237 -9.26 -3.14 -12.95
C ALA A 237 -8.23 -4.14 -12.45
N PHE A 238 -7.00 -4.04 -12.95
CA PHE A 238 -5.98 -5.07 -12.75
C PHE A 238 -4.64 -4.41 -12.45
N GLU A 239 -3.83 -4.95 -11.55
CA GLU A 239 -2.46 -4.48 -11.33
C GLU A 239 -1.49 -5.02 -12.41
N ASN A 240 -1.92 -6.04 -13.14
CA ASN A 240 -1.18 -6.65 -14.24
C ASN A 240 -1.78 -6.26 -15.60
N ARG A 241 -0.93 -5.74 -16.49
CA ARG A 241 -1.33 -5.33 -17.84
C ARG A 241 -1.84 -6.48 -18.69
N ASP A 242 -1.22 -7.66 -18.61
CA ASP A 242 -1.63 -8.84 -19.40
C ASP A 242 -3.03 -9.31 -18.99
N ASN A 243 -3.37 -9.26 -17.70
CA ASN A 243 -4.73 -9.56 -17.21
C ASN A 243 -5.75 -8.54 -17.75
N ALA A 244 -5.38 -7.25 -17.77
CA ALA A 244 -6.20 -6.22 -18.39
C ALA A 244 -6.34 -6.43 -19.92
N GLU A 245 -5.29 -6.88 -20.61
CA GLU A 245 -5.31 -7.19 -22.04
C GLU A 245 -6.17 -8.41 -22.37
N GLN A 246 -6.13 -9.45 -21.53
CA GLN A 246 -7.02 -10.61 -21.64
C GLN A 246 -8.48 -10.20 -21.43
N ARG A 247 -8.75 -9.39 -20.40
CA ARG A 247 -10.10 -8.87 -20.14
C ARG A 247 -10.57 -7.96 -21.28
N LEU A 248 -9.70 -7.11 -21.79
CA LEU A 248 -9.97 -6.26 -22.96
C LEU A 248 -10.31 -7.11 -24.19
N THR A 249 -9.58 -8.20 -24.41
CA THR A 249 -9.85 -9.14 -25.51
C THR A 249 -11.24 -9.74 -25.37
N LYS A 250 -11.62 -10.24 -24.18
CA LYS A 250 -12.98 -10.76 -23.92
C LYS A 250 -14.06 -9.69 -24.17
N VAL A 251 -13.84 -8.45 -23.72
CA VAL A 251 -14.76 -7.32 -23.95
C VAL A 251 -14.93 -7.01 -25.44
N LYS A 252 -13.83 -7.04 -26.21
CA LYS A 252 -13.86 -6.83 -27.67
C LYS A 252 -14.52 -7.99 -28.42
N GLU A 253 -14.28 -9.23 -28.01
CA GLU A 253 -14.92 -10.43 -28.56
C GLU A 253 -16.43 -10.46 -28.29
N ALA A 254 -16.86 -9.89 -27.17
CA ALA A 254 -18.26 -9.62 -26.88
C ALA A 254 -18.85 -8.47 -27.72
N GLY A 255 -18.14 -7.94 -28.72
CA GLY A 255 -18.66 -6.92 -29.64
C GLY A 255 -18.41 -5.47 -29.25
N ILE A 256 -17.67 -5.21 -28.15
CA ILE A 256 -17.35 -3.84 -27.71
C ILE A 256 -15.98 -3.43 -28.26
N GLY A 257 -15.94 -3.14 -29.56
CA GLY A 257 -14.69 -2.86 -30.28
C GLY A 257 -13.95 -1.60 -29.83
N ASP A 258 -14.65 -0.65 -29.23
CA ASP A 258 -14.14 0.63 -28.71
C ASP A 258 -13.59 0.55 -27.28
N ALA A 259 -13.60 -0.63 -26.65
CA ALA A 259 -12.99 -0.81 -25.34
C ALA A 259 -11.47 -0.57 -25.37
N TYR A 260 -10.93 -0.08 -24.24
CA TYR A 260 -9.50 0.22 -24.07
C TYR A 260 -9.06 0.03 -22.62
N ILE A 261 -7.73 0.03 -22.39
CA ILE A 261 -7.15 0.04 -21.04
C ILE A 261 -6.79 1.48 -20.69
N LEU A 262 -7.24 1.92 -19.52
CA LEU A 262 -6.83 3.15 -18.86
C LEU A 262 -5.84 2.78 -17.76
N GLU A 263 -4.64 3.34 -17.83
CA GLU A 263 -3.61 3.21 -16.78
C GLU A 263 -3.86 4.30 -15.74
N GLU A 264 -4.02 3.91 -14.47
CA GLU A 264 -4.28 4.83 -13.36
C GLU A 264 -3.35 4.52 -12.21
N THR A 265 -2.50 5.47 -11.83
CA THR A 265 -1.57 5.27 -10.73
C THR A 265 -2.31 5.36 -9.39
N THR A 266 -2.48 4.24 -8.70
CA THR A 266 -3.12 4.21 -7.37
C THR A 266 -2.10 4.47 -6.30
N THR A 267 -1.85 5.75 -5.99
CA THR A 267 -1.13 6.10 -4.75
C THR A 267 -2.13 6.14 -3.60
N VAL A 268 -2.20 5.07 -2.79
CA VAL A 268 -2.91 5.17 -1.49
C VAL A 268 -2.11 6.15 -0.64
N THR A 269 -2.62 7.37 -0.54
CA THR A 269 -1.99 8.47 0.19
C THR A 269 -2.69 8.59 1.54
N THR A 270 -2.04 8.16 2.61
CA THR A 270 -2.51 8.32 3.99
C THR A 270 -1.92 9.58 4.60
N TYR A 271 -2.78 10.49 5.06
CA TYR A 271 -2.42 11.72 5.76
C TYR A 271 -2.48 11.49 7.28
N ASN A 272 -1.32 11.27 7.91
CA ASN A 272 -1.18 11.01 9.34
C ASN A 272 -0.91 12.30 10.12
N VAL A 273 -1.82 12.70 11.01
CA VAL A 273 -1.66 13.89 11.85
C VAL A 273 -0.80 13.56 13.07
N ILE A 274 0.38 14.14 13.14
CA ILE A 274 1.37 13.90 14.20
C ILE A 274 1.41 15.09 15.16
N ALA A 275 1.23 14.80 16.45
CA ALA A 275 1.21 15.77 17.55
C ALA A 275 2.50 15.75 18.40
N GLY A 276 3.56 15.12 17.89
CA GLY A 276 4.90 15.09 18.47
C GLY A 276 5.62 13.77 18.24
N SER A 277 6.94 13.79 18.38
CA SER A 277 7.80 12.61 18.40
C SER A 277 8.71 12.70 19.62
N PHE A 278 8.80 11.65 20.41
CA PHE A 278 9.53 11.66 21.68
C PHE A 278 10.50 10.49 21.78
N LYS A 279 11.69 10.70 22.35
CA LYS A 279 12.62 9.60 22.64
C LYS A 279 12.17 8.75 23.85
N GLU A 280 11.47 9.37 24.80
CA GLU A 280 10.93 8.67 25.96
C GLU A 280 9.45 8.42 25.79
N LYS A 281 9.04 7.15 25.93
CA LYS A 281 7.63 6.74 25.83
C LYS A 281 6.73 7.53 26.77
N LYS A 282 7.21 7.83 27.99
CA LYS A 282 6.47 8.60 29.00
C LYS A 282 6.00 9.96 28.45
N ASN A 283 6.85 10.67 27.71
CA ASN A 283 6.50 11.98 27.15
C ASN A 283 5.45 11.86 26.05
N ALA A 284 5.47 10.76 25.28
CA ALA A 284 4.45 10.44 24.30
C ALA A 284 3.11 10.08 24.98
N ASP A 285 3.15 9.26 26.04
CA ASP A 285 1.98 8.89 26.84
C ASP A 285 1.35 10.11 27.54
N ASP A 286 2.17 11.03 28.07
CA ASP A 286 1.71 12.30 28.66
C ASP A 286 1.05 13.19 27.58
N ARG A 287 1.60 13.23 26.36
CA ARG A 287 1.01 13.95 25.22
C ARG A 287 -0.32 13.33 24.77
N VAL A 288 -0.43 12.00 24.72
CA VAL A 288 -1.69 11.30 24.44
C VAL A 288 -2.74 11.64 25.50
N SER A 289 -2.37 11.54 26.78
CA SER A 289 -3.27 11.87 27.91
C SER A 289 -3.74 13.33 27.86
N TYR A 290 -2.87 14.25 27.45
CA TYR A 290 -3.22 15.65 27.23
C TYR A 290 -4.26 15.81 26.11
N LEU A 291 -4.03 15.20 24.94
CA LEU A 291 -4.97 15.28 23.82
C LEU A 291 -6.32 14.62 24.14
N ASP A 292 -6.30 13.52 24.88
CA ASP A 292 -7.52 12.86 25.38
C ASP A 292 -8.33 13.79 26.30
N SER A 293 -7.66 14.53 27.19
CA SER A 293 -8.31 15.56 28.03
C SER A 293 -8.96 16.71 27.23
N LYS A 294 -8.58 16.85 25.96
CA LYS A 294 -9.13 17.82 25.00
C LYS A 294 -10.14 17.20 24.03
N GLY A 295 -10.48 15.91 24.20
CA GLY A 295 -11.40 15.19 23.31
C GLY A 295 -10.83 14.93 21.92
N ILE A 296 -9.50 14.80 21.81
CA ILE A 296 -8.79 14.48 20.58
C ILE A 296 -8.13 13.10 20.76
N PRO A 297 -8.73 12.03 20.19
CA PRO A 297 -8.13 10.71 20.22
C PRO A 297 -6.75 10.71 19.56
N ALA A 298 -5.76 10.18 20.27
CA ALA A 298 -4.41 9.98 19.79
C ALA A 298 -3.82 8.70 20.38
N PHE A 299 -2.80 8.14 19.74
CA PHE A 299 -2.07 6.97 20.23
C PHE A 299 -0.57 7.13 20.00
N VAL A 300 0.21 6.32 20.72
CA VAL A 300 1.67 6.26 20.54
C VAL A 300 1.99 5.21 19.48
N ASP A 301 2.66 5.65 18.42
CA ASP A 301 3.22 4.82 17.36
C ASP A 301 4.76 4.76 17.51
N PRO A 302 5.33 3.61 17.92
CA PRO A 302 6.77 3.44 18.00
C PRO A 302 7.37 3.27 16.60
N THR A 303 8.23 4.20 16.21
CA THR A 303 8.94 4.18 14.93
C THR A 303 10.44 4.17 15.14
N ASN A 304 11.19 3.45 14.30
CA ASN A 304 12.65 3.45 14.35
C ASN A 304 13.19 4.47 13.36
N ILE A 305 13.91 5.47 13.87
CA ILE A 305 14.54 6.51 13.05
C ILE A 305 16.03 6.48 13.38
N SER A 306 16.85 6.15 12.38
CA SER A 306 18.31 6.08 12.52
C SER A 306 18.80 5.12 13.61
N GLY A 307 18.12 3.96 13.79
CA GLY A 307 18.50 2.95 14.79
C GLY A 307 18.07 3.27 16.24
N GLU A 308 17.40 4.40 16.47
CA GLU A 308 16.79 4.75 17.75
C GLU A 308 15.26 4.65 17.66
N THR A 309 14.62 4.11 18.70
CA THR A 309 13.15 4.09 18.80
C THR A 309 12.63 5.45 19.24
N TRP A 310 11.77 6.03 18.41
CA TRP A 310 10.99 7.22 18.70
C TRP A 310 9.53 6.84 18.89
N TYR A 311 8.86 7.53 19.80
CA TYR A 311 7.45 7.36 20.12
C TYR A 311 6.69 8.55 19.52
N ARG A 312 6.11 8.35 18.33
CA ARG A 312 5.27 9.34 17.66
C ARG A 312 3.89 9.36 18.29
N VAL A 313 3.31 10.54 18.46
CA VAL A 313 1.92 10.67 18.91
C VAL A 313 1.07 11.01 17.71
N GLN A 314 0.30 10.03 17.23
CA GLN A 314 -0.57 10.17 16.07
C GLN A 314 -1.99 10.49 16.52
N ALA A 315 -2.51 11.64 16.08
CA ALA A 315 -3.84 12.13 16.38
C ALA A 315 -4.87 11.76 15.30
N GLY A 316 -4.48 11.03 14.25
CA GLY A 316 -5.40 10.47 13.25
C GLY A 316 -4.67 10.08 11.95
N ALA A 317 -5.30 9.21 11.18
CA ALA A 317 -4.92 8.82 9.82
C ALA A 317 -6.13 9.08 8.91
N PHE A 318 -5.92 9.71 7.76
CA PHE A 318 -7.01 10.08 6.86
C PHE A 318 -6.61 9.82 5.40
N GLU A 319 -7.51 9.30 4.60
CA GLU A 319 -7.31 9.15 3.14
C GLU A 319 -7.57 10.48 2.40
N ASP A 320 -8.34 11.36 3.01
CA ASP A 320 -8.65 12.69 2.51
C ASP A 320 -7.82 13.76 3.24
N ARG A 321 -7.09 14.57 2.46
CA ARG A 321 -6.21 15.62 2.97
C ARG A 321 -6.95 16.65 3.81
N LYS A 322 -8.18 17.01 3.41
CA LYS A 322 -8.97 18.04 4.10
C LYS A 322 -9.36 17.57 5.50
N ASN A 323 -9.72 16.30 5.67
CA ASN A 323 -9.98 15.71 6.98
C ASN A 323 -8.74 15.71 7.89
N ALA A 324 -7.54 15.45 7.32
CA ALA A 324 -6.29 15.58 8.06
C ALA A 324 -5.98 17.03 8.44
N GLU A 325 -6.24 17.99 7.56
CA GLU A 325 -6.07 19.42 7.84
C GLU A 325 -7.02 19.92 8.93
N GLU A 326 -8.29 19.48 8.91
CA GLU A 326 -9.26 19.77 9.96
C GLU A 326 -8.85 19.17 11.31
N ARG A 327 -8.32 17.93 11.30
CA ARG A 327 -7.79 17.30 12.52
C ARG A 327 -6.54 18.01 13.02
N LEU A 328 -5.64 18.41 12.13
CA LEU A 328 -4.45 19.18 12.45
C LEU A 328 -4.80 20.53 13.07
N ALA A 329 -5.78 21.24 12.52
CA ALA A 329 -6.28 22.50 13.08
C ALA A 329 -6.77 22.31 14.51
N ARG A 330 -7.57 21.26 14.78
CA ARG A 330 -8.03 20.94 16.14
C ARG A 330 -6.88 20.63 17.11
N VAL A 331 -5.86 19.90 16.66
CA VAL A 331 -4.66 19.61 17.47
C VAL A 331 -3.89 20.88 17.81
N ARG A 332 -3.77 21.82 16.86
CA ARG A 332 -3.13 23.12 17.07
C ARG A 332 -3.94 24.03 18.00
N GLU A 333 -5.25 24.11 17.82
CA GLU A 333 -6.17 24.83 18.72
C GLU A 333 -6.13 24.29 20.15
N ALA A 334 -5.87 22.99 20.30
CA ALA A 334 -5.65 22.36 21.59
C ALA A 334 -4.29 22.70 22.23
N GLY A 335 -3.46 23.54 21.60
CA GLY A 335 -2.19 24.04 22.13
C GLY A 335 -0.94 23.31 21.62
N ILE A 336 -1.06 22.44 20.61
CA ILE A 336 0.08 21.73 19.99
C ILE A 336 0.41 22.37 18.64
N GLU A 337 0.98 23.58 18.69
CA GLU A 337 1.23 24.39 17.48
C GLU A 337 2.16 23.70 16.46
N ASN A 338 3.10 22.88 16.95
CA ASN A 338 4.08 22.16 16.14
C ASN A 338 3.55 20.83 15.57
N ALA A 339 2.26 20.53 15.68
CA ALA A 339 1.67 19.39 14.99
C ALA A 339 1.77 19.54 13.46
N PHE A 340 1.84 18.42 12.75
CA PHE A 340 1.99 18.37 11.29
C PHE A 340 1.30 17.13 10.70
N ILE A 341 1.18 17.10 9.37
CA ILE A 341 0.71 15.92 8.63
C ILE A 341 1.93 15.23 8.00
N ILE A 342 2.05 13.93 8.22
CA ILE A 342 2.88 13.04 7.41
C ILE A 342 2.00 12.50 6.29
N VAL A 343 2.55 12.45 5.08
CA VAL A 343 1.88 11.86 3.93
C VAL A 343 2.59 10.54 3.67
N ASP A 344 1.97 9.43 4.06
CA ASP A 344 2.45 8.08 3.82
C ASP A 344 1.78 7.55 2.55
N ARG A 345 2.55 7.40 1.47
CA ARG A 345 2.11 6.67 0.27
C ARG A 345 2.49 5.21 0.45
N ASP A 346 1.70 4.25 -0.02
CA ASP A 346 1.93 2.80 0.21
C ASP A 346 3.38 2.28 -0.04
N GLN A 347 4.20 3.03 -0.79
CA GLN A 347 5.63 2.78 -0.93
C GLN A 347 6.47 2.97 0.36
N ASP A 348 6.02 3.77 1.33
CA ASP A 348 6.74 4.03 2.59
C ASP A 348 6.58 2.88 3.63
N GLN A 349 5.65 1.94 3.42
CA GLN A 349 5.48 0.77 4.31
C GLN A 349 6.30 -0.45 3.92
N ASN A 350 6.82 -0.54 2.69
CA ASN A 350 7.80 -1.55 2.31
C ASN A 350 9.22 -1.09 2.72
N GLN A 351 9.53 -1.19 4.01
CA GLN A 351 10.90 -1.01 4.51
C GLN A 351 11.91 -2.05 3.97
N ASP A 352 11.45 -3.03 3.18
CA ASP A 352 12.21 -4.18 2.71
C ASP A 352 12.49 -4.20 1.19
N GLU A 353 12.04 -3.22 0.40
CA GLU A 353 12.50 -3.11 -1.00
C GLU A 353 13.97 -2.60 -1.02
N PRO A 354 14.89 -3.32 -1.69
CA PRO A 354 16.29 -2.92 -1.71
C PRO A 354 16.47 -1.70 -2.61
N ILE A 355 16.58 -0.51 -2.00
CA ILE A 355 17.13 0.67 -2.69
C ILE A 355 18.46 0.27 -3.31
N VAL A 356 18.62 0.52 -4.62
CA VAL A 356 19.82 0.19 -5.41
C VAL A 356 21.09 0.50 -4.59
N SER A 357 21.86 -0.55 -4.29
CA SER A 357 23.05 -0.43 -3.47
C SER A 357 24.11 0.40 -4.22
N GLY A 358 24.75 1.34 -3.50
CA GLY A 358 25.86 2.11 -4.04
C GLY A 358 25.50 3.39 -4.80
N TYR A 359 24.43 4.09 -4.41
CA TYR A 359 24.08 5.37 -5.03
C TYR A 359 25.16 6.43 -4.71
N PRO A 360 25.79 7.07 -5.71
CA PRO A 360 26.96 7.90 -5.50
C PRO A 360 26.63 9.21 -4.80
N ILE A 361 27.54 9.68 -3.94
CA ILE A 361 27.47 11.04 -3.35
C ILE A 361 27.77 12.09 -4.42
N SER A 362 28.62 11.75 -5.38
CA SER A 362 28.99 12.62 -6.50
C SER A 362 28.05 12.50 -7.69
N GLY A 363 27.94 13.57 -8.47
CA GLY A 363 27.21 13.58 -9.74
C GLY A 363 26.30 14.81 -9.91
N PRO A 364 25.51 14.84 -10.99
CA PRO A 364 24.63 15.97 -11.29
C PRO A 364 23.47 16.05 -10.32
N VAL A 365 23.00 17.26 -10.06
CA VAL A 365 21.75 17.54 -9.33
C VAL A 365 20.55 17.41 -10.28
N LEU A 366 19.39 17.02 -9.74
CA LEU A 366 18.13 16.87 -10.49
C LEU A 366 17.05 17.83 -10.01
N VAL A 367 17.10 18.27 -8.75
CA VAL A 367 16.06 19.13 -8.14
C VAL A 367 16.55 20.58 -8.03
N SER A 368 15.71 21.54 -8.44
CA SER A 368 16.05 22.97 -8.41
C SER A 368 16.06 23.56 -6.98
N PRO A 369 16.75 24.69 -6.76
CA PRO A 369 16.73 25.38 -5.47
C PRO A 369 15.32 25.71 -5.00
N GLU A 370 14.47 26.18 -5.91
CA GLU A 370 13.10 26.58 -5.62
C GLU A 370 12.26 25.39 -5.15
N GLN A 371 12.39 24.24 -5.80
CA GLN A 371 11.71 22.99 -5.41
C GLN A 371 12.16 22.51 -4.03
N LEU A 372 13.47 22.51 -3.75
CA LEU A 372 14.01 22.15 -2.43
C LEU A 372 13.44 23.04 -1.32
N ASN A 373 13.47 24.35 -1.53
CA ASN A 373 12.99 25.34 -0.56
C ASN A 373 11.46 25.26 -0.38
N ARG A 374 10.71 24.98 -1.46
CA ARG A 374 9.26 24.83 -1.40
C ARG A 374 8.86 23.58 -0.63
N TYR A 375 9.48 22.44 -0.93
CA TYR A 375 9.24 21.18 -0.22
C TYR A 375 9.40 21.36 1.29
N VAL A 376 10.55 21.89 1.74
CA VAL A 376 10.76 22.06 3.17
C VAL A 376 9.81 23.09 3.78
N ARG A 377 9.42 24.15 3.06
CA ARG A 377 8.50 25.17 3.57
C ARG A 377 7.06 24.71 3.69
N ALA A 378 6.65 23.73 2.89
CA ALA A 378 5.37 23.06 3.09
C ALA A 378 5.29 22.35 4.46
N ILE A 379 6.45 21.92 4.98
CA ILE A 379 6.58 21.14 6.22
C ILE A 379 6.97 22.02 7.42
N ASN A 380 7.90 22.95 7.22
CA ASN A 380 8.35 23.96 8.17
C ASN A 380 8.29 25.34 7.49
N PRO A 381 7.20 26.10 7.64
CA PRO A 381 7.04 27.41 7.01
C PRO A 381 8.14 28.42 7.35
N ASN A 382 8.83 28.22 8.49
CA ASN A 382 9.93 29.07 8.95
C ASN A 382 11.31 28.58 8.49
N ALA A 383 11.38 27.55 7.65
CA ALA A 383 12.64 27.01 7.14
C ALA A 383 13.48 28.09 6.41
N PRO A 384 14.79 28.13 6.67
CA PRO A 384 15.70 29.01 5.94
C PRO A 384 15.75 28.62 4.46
N VAL A 385 15.97 29.61 3.60
CA VAL A 385 16.11 29.39 2.14
C VAL A 385 17.56 29.04 1.85
N LEU A 386 17.87 27.74 1.75
CA LEU A 386 19.24 27.23 1.60
C LEU A 386 19.50 26.52 0.28
N GLY A 387 18.46 26.21 -0.52
CA GLY A 387 18.59 25.40 -1.72
C GLY A 387 19.64 25.90 -2.71
N SER A 388 19.79 27.23 -2.87
CA SER A 388 20.77 27.82 -3.78
C SER A 388 22.21 27.58 -3.35
N TYR A 389 22.49 27.61 -2.04
CA TYR A 389 23.84 27.32 -1.53
C TYR A 389 24.20 25.85 -1.72
N TYR A 390 23.25 24.94 -1.47
CA TYR A 390 23.48 23.50 -1.64
C TYR A 390 23.81 23.16 -3.09
N LEU A 391 23.11 23.78 -4.05
CA LEU A 391 23.38 23.56 -5.46
C LEU A 391 24.66 24.25 -5.93
N GLU A 392 24.92 25.51 -5.54
CA GLU A 392 26.15 26.23 -5.87
C GLU A 392 27.40 25.46 -5.41
N PHE A 393 27.42 25.03 -4.15
CA PHE A 393 28.56 24.30 -3.61
C PHE A 393 28.59 22.85 -4.08
N GLY A 394 27.45 22.19 -4.19
CA GLY A 394 27.36 20.84 -4.74
C GLY A 394 27.99 20.75 -6.13
N GLU A 395 27.56 21.61 -7.05
CA GLU A 395 28.11 21.69 -8.40
C GLU A 395 29.64 21.93 -8.38
N TYR A 396 30.09 22.88 -7.57
CA TYR A 396 31.50 23.24 -7.50
C TYR A 396 32.41 22.13 -6.93
N TYR A 397 31.92 21.36 -5.95
CA TYR A 397 32.65 20.23 -5.35
C TYR A 397 32.36 18.88 -6.02
N GLY A 398 31.49 18.83 -7.03
CA GLY A 398 31.05 17.59 -7.68
C GLY A 398 30.21 16.68 -6.76
N ILE A 399 29.49 17.27 -5.80
CA ILE A 399 28.61 16.59 -4.84
C ILE A 399 27.15 16.85 -5.22
N LYS A 400 26.30 15.84 -5.08
CA LYS A 400 24.85 15.98 -5.26
C LYS A 400 24.25 16.83 -4.15
N GLY A 401 24.28 18.15 -4.36
CA GLY A 401 23.86 19.16 -3.38
C GLY A 401 22.39 19.07 -2.98
N ASP A 402 21.54 18.60 -3.90
CA ASP A 402 20.13 18.30 -3.66
C ASP A 402 19.90 17.14 -2.69
N ILE A 403 20.73 16.08 -2.75
CA ILE A 403 20.69 14.99 -1.75
C ILE A 403 21.35 15.43 -0.44
N ALA A 404 22.42 16.23 -0.49
CA ALA A 404 22.98 16.85 0.72
C ALA A 404 21.97 17.78 1.43
N PHE A 405 21.08 18.43 0.69
CA PHE A 405 19.95 19.15 1.26
C PHE A 405 18.99 18.20 1.98
N ALA A 406 18.65 17.05 1.37
CA ALA A 406 17.84 16.02 2.03
C ALA A 406 18.51 15.50 3.32
N GLN A 407 19.82 15.28 3.30
CA GLN A 407 20.60 14.93 4.50
C GLN A 407 20.44 16.01 5.57
N ALA A 408 20.54 17.28 5.21
CA ALA A 408 20.35 18.38 6.16
C ALA A 408 18.94 18.43 6.75
N LEU A 409 17.90 18.13 5.97
CA LEU A 409 16.54 18.00 6.48
C LEU A 409 16.44 16.87 7.51
N HIS A 410 17.10 15.73 7.25
CA HIS A 410 17.14 14.61 8.18
C HIS A 410 17.85 14.98 9.49
N GLU A 411 19.05 15.56 9.39
CA GLU A 411 19.88 15.93 10.55
C GLU A 411 19.23 16.99 11.45
N THR A 412 18.47 17.91 10.85
CA THR A 412 17.92 19.07 11.56
C THR A 412 16.42 18.96 11.85
N ASP A 413 15.80 17.83 11.52
CA ASP A 413 14.34 17.68 11.54
C ASP A 413 13.66 18.84 10.77
N TYR A 414 13.95 18.92 9.47
CA TYR A 414 13.44 19.94 8.56
C TYR A 414 13.76 21.38 9.02
N PHE A 415 14.97 21.60 9.51
CA PHE A 415 15.46 22.85 10.08
C PHE A 415 14.70 23.32 11.34
N ARG A 416 14.11 22.39 12.10
CA ARG A 416 13.50 22.69 13.42
C ARG A 416 14.50 22.58 14.56
N PHE A 417 15.61 21.87 14.36
CA PHE A 417 16.69 21.69 15.33
C PHE A 417 16.20 21.10 16.67
N THR A 418 15.49 19.98 16.59
CA THR A 418 14.93 19.29 17.77
C THR A 418 15.95 18.41 18.50
N GLY A 419 17.18 18.33 18.00
CA GLY A 419 18.30 17.59 18.58
C GLY A 419 19.24 18.44 19.44
N VAL A 420 20.49 17.99 19.58
CA VAL A 420 21.52 18.67 20.39
C VAL A 420 22.15 19.88 19.69
N VAL A 421 22.03 19.97 18.37
CA VAL A 421 22.50 21.10 17.57
C VAL A 421 21.42 22.17 17.54
N GLU A 422 21.78 23.40 17.86
CA GLU A 422 20.88 24.55 17.89
C GLU A 422 20.83 25.28 16.55
N ALA A 423 19.67 25.88 16.23
CA ALA A 423 19.46 26.62 14.98
C ALA A 423 20.49 27.73 14.73
N GLY A 424 20.95 28.40 15.80
CA GLY A 424 21.96 29.46 15.73
C GLY A 424 23.36 28.98 15.31
N GLN A 425 23.65 27.67 15.38
CA GLN A 425 24.95 27.13 15.00
C GLN A 425 25.16 27.05 13.49
N ASN A 426 24.11 27.18 12.68
CA ASN A 426 24.15 26.92 11.23
C ASN A 426 24.78 25.56 10.86
N ASN A 427 24.73 24.58 11.77
CA ASN A 427 25.33 23.26 11.57
C ASN A 427 24.28 22.28 11.05
N TYR A 428 24.07 22.32 9.74
CA TYR A 428 23.00 21.55 9.09
C TYR A 428 23.31 20.05 8.94
N ALA A 429 24.52 19.62 9.32
CA ALA A 429 25.04 18.28 9.08
C ALA A 429 25.44 17.55 10.37
N GLY A 430 25.18 18.17 11.54
CA GLY A 430 25.59 17.60 12.81
C GLY A 430 27.10 17.49 13.00
N ILE A 431 27.91 18.27 12.26
CA ILE A 431 29.37 18.13 12.22
C ILE A 431 29.94 18.23 13.64
N GLY A 432 30.50 17.12 14.12
CA GLY A 432 31.16 17.04 15.44
C GLY A 432 30.22 16.97 16.64
N ALA A 433 28.91 16.90 16.45
CA ALA A 433 27.97 16.66 17.54
C ALA A 433 28.04 15.18 17.97
N THR A 434 28.20 14.92 19.26
CA THR A 434 28.34 13.54 19.78
C THR A 434 27.44 13.23 20.97
N GLY A 435 26.60 14.18 21.39
CA GLY A 435 25.66 13.99 22.50
C GLY A 435 25.37 15.30 23.26
N PRO A 436 24.62 15.24 24.37
CA PRO A 436 24.22 16.42 25.14
C PRO A 436 25.38 17.29 25.64
N ASP A 437 26.54 16.68 25.90
CA ASP A 437 27.74 17.37 26.39
C ASP A 437 28.64 17.92 25.26
N ASN A 438 28.27 17.70 23.99
CA ASN A 438 28.99 18.18 22.83
C ASN A 438 28.04 18.47 21.65
N GLN A 439 27.62 19.73 21.57
CA GLN A 439 26.71 20.28 20.56
C GLN A 439 27.34 20.41 19.16
N GLY A 440 28.62 20.08 18.99
CA GLY A 440 29.32 20.11 17.71
C GLY A 440 29.75 21.49 17.23
N ALA A 441 30.10 21.58 15.94
CA ALA A 441 30.62 22.79 15.32
C ALA A 441 29.55 23.89 15.20
N SER A 442 30.01 25.14 15.09
CA SER A 442 29.19 26.32 14.78
C SER A 442 29.80 27.11 13.63
N PHE A 443 28.96 27.62 12.75
CA PHE A 443 29.36 28.34 11.56
C PHE A 443 28.78 29.76 11.56
N ALA A 444 29.59 30.72 11.11
CA ALA A 444 29.27 32.14 11.23
C ALA A 444 28.02 32.53 10.43
N THR A 445 27.78 31.88 9.29
CA THR A 445 26.63 32.15 8.43
C THR A 445 25.97 30.86 7.95
N PRO A 446 24.69 30.92 7.52
CA PRO A 446 24.05 29.79 6.83
C PRO A 446 24.86 29.30 5.63
N ARG A 447 25.47 30.22 4.88
CA ARG A 447 26.32 29.88 3.73
C ARG A 447 27.54 29.05 4.15
N ASP A 448 28.20 29.42 5.24
CA ASP A 448 29.37 28.69 5.76
C ASP A 448 28.98 27.31 6.29
N GLY A 449 27.81 27.19 6.91
CA GLY A 449 27.24 25.92 7.35
C GLY A 449 27.02 24.92 6.21
N VAL A 450 26.43 25.40 5.10
CA VAL A 450 26.25 24.57 3.90
C VAL A 450 27.59 24.23 3.25
N LEU A 451 28.53 25.18 3.18
CA LEU A 451 29.86 24.93 2.64
C LEU A 451 30.60 23.85 3.44
N ALA A 452 30.57 23.93 4.77
CA ALA A 452 31.19 22.93 5.63
C ALA A 452 30.55 21.54 5.46
N HIS A 453 29.22 21.46 5.30
CA HIS A 453 28.53 20.22 4.98
C HIS A 453 29.04 19.59 3.69
N ILE A 454 29.09 20.38 2.60
CA ILE A 454 29.56 19.89 1.30
C ILE A 454 31.04 19.47 1.35
N GLN A 455 31.89 20.22 2.06
CA GLN A 455 33.29 19.83 2.28
C GLN A 455 33.40 18.51 3.05
N HIS A 456 32.54 18.28 4.04
CA HIS A 456 32.53 17.03 4.80
C HIS A 456 32.14 15.84 3.92
N LEU A 457 31.10 15.98 3.09
CA LEU A 457 30.72 14.98 2.09
C LEU A 457 31.83 14.74 1.06
N PHE A 458 32.51 15.80 0.59
CA PHE A 458 33.65 15.69 -0.31
C PHE A 458 34.80 14.90 0.33
N ALA A 459 35.04 15.07 1.63
CA ALA A 459 36.05 14.31 2.35
C ALA A 459 35.75 12.80 2.30
N TYR A 460 34.50 12.40 2.55
CA TYR A 460 34.06 11.00 2.46
C TYR A 460 34.07 10.45 1.02
N ALA A 461 33.65 11.27 0.05
CA ALA A 461 33.38 10.81 -1.30
C ALA A 461 34.62 10.74 -2.20
N SER A 462 35.63 11.58 -1.97
CA SER A 462 36.74 11.79 -2.90
C SER A 462 38.11 11.79 -2.23
N THR A 463 39.14 11.36 -2.98
CA THR A 463 40.56 11.50 -2.62
C THR A 463 41.23 12.70 -3.32
N GLU A 464 40.50 13.44 -4.15
CA GLU A 464 41.03 14.59 -4.89
C GLU A 464 41.38 15.77 -3.98
N SER A 465 42.26 16.65 -4.45
CA SER A 465 42.57 17.90 -3.74
C SER A 465 41.32 18.78 -3.62
N LEU A 466 41.21 19.49 -2.49
CA LEU A 466 40.11 20.43 -2.28
C LEU A 466 40.13 21.51 -3.38
N PRO A 467 39.00 21.79 -4.06
CA PRO A 467 38.90 22.92 -4.97
C PRO A 467 39.24 24.26 -4.27
N ASP A 468 39.86 25.21 -4.98
CA ASP A 468 40.59 26.34 -4.39
C ASP A 468 39.81 27.67 -4.24
N LYS A 469 38.64 27.80 -4.87
CA LYS A 469 37.76 28.98 -4.79
C LYS A 469 37.23 29.31 -3.38
N HIS A 470 37.09 28.32 -2.50
CA HIS A 470 36.50 28.50 -1.17
C HIS A 470 37.45 28.00 -0.07
N PRO A 471 37.53 28.71 1.06
CA PRO A 471 38.37 28.27 2.18
C PRO A 471 37.84 26.96 2.77
N LEU A 472 38.74 26.16 3.35
CA LEU A 472 38.34 25.01 4.16
C LEU A 472 37.70 25.51 5.47
N ILE A 473 36.41 25.23 5.65
CA ILE A 473 35.62 25.61 6.83
C ILE A 473 35.24 24.39 7.67
N ASP A 474 35.13 23.19 7.09
CA ASP A 474 34.89 21.96 7.85
C ASP A 474 36.05 21.69 8.84
N PRO A 475 35.83 21.79 10.17
CA PRO A 475 36.88 21.59 11.16
C PRO A 475 37.28 20.12 11.31
N ARG A 476 36.54 19.18 10.69
CA ARG A 476 36.75 17.74 10.78
C ARG A 476 37.23 17.14 9.47
N PHE A 477 37.50 17.95 8.46
CA PHE A 477 37.88 17.48 7.12
C PHE A 477 39.07 16.51 7.16
N ASP A 478 40.12 16.87 7.90
CA ASP A 478 41.34 16.05 8.04
C ASP A 478 41.17 14.85 8.98
N LEU A 479 40.05 14.73 9.69
CA LEU A 479 39.73 13.57 10.53
C LEU A 479 39.04 12.45 9.74
N VAL A 480 38.50 12.77 8.56
CA VAL A 480 37.87 11.79 7.67
C VAL A 480 38.95 11.06 6.88
N GLN A 481 38.91 9.72 6.89
CA GLN A 481 39.68 8.95 5.92
C GLN A 481 39.13 9.25 4.51
N ARG A 482 39.89 10.04 3.73
CA ARG A 482 39.48 10.54 2.42
C ARG A 482 39.05 9.40 1.47
N GLY A 483 37.90 9.56 0.81
CA GLY A 483 37.35 8.59 -0.14
C GLY A 483 36.81 7.30 0.51
N SER A 484 36.67 7.25 1.83
CA SER A 484 36.22 6.04 2.54
C SER A 484 34.74 5.72 2.34
N ALA A 485 33.91 6.65 1.87
CA ALA A 485 32.49 6.43 1.62
C ALA A 485 32.02 7.18 0.35
N PRO A 486 32.24 6.61 -0.84
CA PRO A 486 31.85 7.25 -2.12
C PRO A 486 30.33 7.23 -2.40
N THR A 487 29.55 6.48 -1.62
CA THR A 487 28.11 6.29 -1.80
C THR A 487 27.36 6.63 -0.53
N TRP A 488 26.09 7.02 -0.66
CA TRP A 488 25.25 7.39 0.48
C TRP A 488 25.14 6.25 1.49
N GLN A 489 24.97 5.00 1.02
CA GLN A 489 24.94 3.84 1.90
C GLN A 489 26.31 3.55 2.56
N ALA A 490 27.43 3.92 1.94
CA ALA A 490 28.75 3.76 2.57
C ALA A 490 28.97 4.71 3.75
N LEU A 491 28.10 5.71 3.96
CA LEU A 491 28.08 6.56 5.15
C LEU A 491 27.52 5.82 6.39
N ASN A 492 26.86 4.67 6.20
CA ASN A 492 26.35 3.85 7.29
C ASN A 492 27.47 3.45 8.24
N GLY A 493 27.30 3.72 9.54
CA GLY A 493 28.30 3.47 10.56
C GLY A 493 29.55 4.35 10.47
N LYS A 494 29.58 5.36 9.58
CA LYS A 494 30.70 6.31 9.43
C LYS A 494 30.30 7.75 9.69
N TRP A 495 29.13 8.15 9.20
CA TRP A 495 28.55 9.47 9.46
C TRP A 495 27.69 9.46 10.73
N ALA A 496 26.84 8.44 10.87
CA ALA A 496 26.03 8.17 12.05
C ALA A 496 26.33 6.74 12.58
N VAL A 497 26.47 6.61 13.90
CA VAL A 497 26.79 5.34 14.60
C VAL A 497 25.85 5.18 15.80
N PRO A 498 25.32 3.97 16.07
CA PRO A 498 25.30 2.78 15.21
C PRO A 498 24.26 2.91 14.09
N GLY A 499 24.44 2.24 12.95
CA GLY A 499 23.38 2.17 11.94
C GLY A 499 23.82 1.59 10.61
N ASP A 500 22.94 0.80 9.98
CA ASP A 500 23.08 0.16 8.67
C ASP A 500 22.08 0.72 7.63
N ASN A 501 21.29 1.73 8.00
CA ASN A 501 20.20 2.28 7.21
C ASN A 501 20.20 3.82 7.06
N TYR A 502 21.28 4.50 7.49
CA TYR A 502 21.37 5.96 7.46
C TYR A 502 21.28 6.51 6.02
N GLY A 503 22.14 6.04 5.12
CA GLY A 503 22.17 6.45 3.72
C GLY A 503 20.85 6.15 3.01
N GLN A 504 20.22 5.03 3.33
CA GLN A 504 18.90 4.66 2.82
C GLN A 504 17.84 5.66 3.26
N SER A 505 17.86 6.10 4.52
CA SER A 505 16.92 7.10 5.04
C SER A 505 17.05 8.43 4.32
N ILE A 506 18.28 8.85 3.99
CA ILE A 506 18.53 10.07 3.19
C ILE A 506 17.98 9.91 1.78
N LEU A 507 18.24 8.76 1.13
CA LEU A 507 17.76 8.51 -0.23
C LEU A 507 16.23 8.47 -0.30
N ARG A 508 15.53 7.88 0.67
CA ARG A 508 14.05 7.92 0.75
C ARG A 508 13.51 9.33 0.97
N LEU A 509 14.21 10.15 1.77
CA LEU A 509 13.83 11.55 1.92
C LEU A 509 14.03 12.32 0.61
N TYR A 510 15.11 12.05 -0.12
CA TYR A 510 15.35 12.65 -1.41
C TYR A 510 14.34 12.19 -2.48
N GLU A 511 13.94 10.93 -2.48
CA GLU A 511 12.88 10.38 -3.33
C GLU A 511 11.57 11.17 -3.16
N ARG A 512 11.12 11.38 -1.91
CA ARG A 512 9.94 12.21 -1.62
C ARG A 512 10.05 13.65 -2.13
N ILE A 513 11.25 14.23 -2.11
CA ILE A 513 11.50 15.56 -2.68
C ILE A 513 11.32 15.53 -4.21
N VAL A 514 11.88 14.52 -4.88
CA VAL A 514 11.79 14.35 -6.33
C VAL A 514 10.34 14.13 -6.76
N GLU A 515 9.61 13.24 -6.09
CA GLU A 515 8.20 12.97 -6.39
C GLU A 515 7.31 14.20 -6.20
N THR A 516 7.51 14.95 -5.11
CA THR A 516 6.80 16.21 -4.90
C THR A 516 7.08 17.19 -6.04
N SER A 517 8.34 17.26 -6.46
CA SER A 517 8.76 18.12 -7.56
C SER A 517 8.14 17.71 -8.90
N ILE A 518 7.99 16.40 -9.16
CA ILE A 518 7.33 15.88 -10.36
C ILE A 518 5.85 16.27 -10.35
N SER A 519 5.13 16.00 -9.26
CA SER A 519 3.70 16.29 -9.14
C SER A 519 3.40 17.79 -9.33
N GLU A 520 4.25 18.67 -8.80
CA GLU A 520 4.13 20.11 -9.03
C GLU A 520 4.33 20.49 -10.50
N LEU A 521 5.29 19.87 -11.19
CA LEU A 521 5.53 20.13 -12.61
C LEU A 521 4.40 19.59 -13.49
N GLU A 522 3.83 18.43 -13.15
CA GLU A 522 2.65 17.88 -13.81
C GLU A 522 1.45 18.82 -13.69
N THR A 523 1.21 19.36 -12.49
CA THR A 523 0.16 20.38 -12.26
C THR A 523 0.37 21.60 -13.16
N VAL A 524 1.61 22.10 -13.27
CA VAL A 524 1.94 23.22 -14.16
C VAL A 524 1.73 22.86 -15.64
N ILE A 525 2.06 21.63 -16.04
CA ILE A 525 1.81 21.14 -17.41
C ILE A 525 0.31 21.15 -17.72
N GLU A 526 -0.51 20.65 -16.79
CA GLU A 526 -1.97 20.67 -16.93
C GLU A 526 -2.50 22.10 -17.07
N GLU A 527 -2.04 23.04 -16.24
CA GLU A 527 -2.44 24.45 -16.30
C GLU A 527 -2.11 25.14 -17.63
N ILE A 528 -1.00 24.75 -18.29
CA ILE A 528 -0.55 25.34 -19.56
C ILE A 528 -1.23 24.68 -20.77
N GLN A 529 -1.74 23.46 -20.63
CA GLN A 529 -2.41 22.71 -21.69
C GLN A 529 -3.91 23.01 -21.81
N VAL A 530 -4.46 23.81 -20.88
CA VAL A 530 -5.79 24.45 -20.95
C VAL A 530 -5.68 25.79 -21.68
#